data_AF-A0A7S0ISE0-F1
#
_entry.id   AF-A0A7S0ISE0-F1
#
_cell.length_a   1.000
_cell.length_b   1.000
_cell.length_c   1.000
_cell.angle_alpha   90.00
_cell.angle_beta   90.00
_cell.angle_gamma   90.00
#
_symmetry.space_group_name_H-M   'P 1'
#
loop_
_entity.id
_entity.type
_entity.pdbx_description
1 polymer ?
#
loop_
_entity_poly.entity_id
_entity_poly.type
_entity_poly.pdbx_seq_one_letter_code
_entity_poly.pdbx_strand_id
1 'polypeptide(L)'
;AVFEGKNITGVVVALGGKTREVGPTLLQDGTTHIIAACKAYGVKRISVISTVGAGDSMDQAPWTFKLLMNTMMQKIMVDKNAQESLFLEGPGADLEFCLARPGGLKQGAPTGIVNVIDGEAGAINRADLAAFCLDTVLDPDFAYLRQAVCISSDKGSGFKSLLSDKSMSRMGAELARPFEDGIDFGF
;
A
#
# COMPACT_ATOMS: atom_id res chain seq x y z
N ALA A 1 22.22 9.00 -7.76
CA ALA A 1 21.01 8.37 -7.15
C ALA A 1 19.72 8.96 -7.74
N VAL A 2 18.55 8.31 -7.63
CA VAL A 2 17.27 8.78 -8.24
C VAL A 2 16.86 10.20 -7.82
N PHE A 3 17.24 10.62 -6.60
CA PHE A 3 16.93 11.93 -6.01
C PHE A 3 17.96 13.01 -6.39
N GLU A 4 19.12 12.60 -6.89
CA GLU A 4 20.25 13.50 -7.15
C GLU A 4 19.93 14.50 -8.26
N GLY A 5 20.17 15.79 -7.97
CA GLY A 5 19.88 16.88 -8.90
C GLY A 5 18.40 17.16 -9.15
N LYS A 6 17.48 16.55 -8.38
CA LYS A 6 16.03 16.75 -8.53
C LYS A 6 15.43 17.50 -7.34
N ASN A 7 14.44 18.34 -7.63
CA ASN A 7 13.61 18.98 -6.60
C ASN A 7 12.46 18.06 -6.21
N ILE A 8 12.73 17.08 -5.34
CA ILE A 8 11.72 16.15 -4.83
C ILE A 8 11.08 16.75 -3.58
N THR A 9 9.77 17.01 -3.63
CA THR A 9 9.02 17.59 -2.49
C THR A 9 8.26 16.55 -1.67
N GLY A 10 8.05 15.36 -2.24
CA GLY A 10 7.39 14.25 -1.56
C GLY A 10 7.56 12.92 -2.29
N VAL A 11 7.27 11.82 -1.60
CA VAL A 11 7.48 10.46 -2.09
C VAL A 11 6.23 9.61 -1.86
N VAL A 12 5.82 8.84 -2.86
CA VAL A 12 4.77 7.82 -2.72
C VAL A 12 5.41 6.43 -2.86
N VAL A 13 5.22 5.59 -1.84
CA VAL A 13 5.73 4.22 -1.77
C VAL A 13 4.60 3.25 -2.08
N ALA A 14 4.55 2.79 -3.33
CA ALA A 14 3.59 1.81 -3.83
C ALA A 14 4.25 0.42 -4.04
N LEU A 15 5.23 0.07 -3.21
CA LEU A 15 5.92 -1.22 -3.28
C LEU A 15 4.95 -2.38 -3.03
N GLY A 16 5.04 -3.41 -3.86
CA GLY A 16 4.20 -4.60 -3.79
C GLY A 16 4.62 -5.64 -4.82
N GLY A 17 4.16 -6.87 -4.65
CA GLY A 17 4.48 -8.00 -5.50
C GLY A 17 4.13 -9.31 -4.81
N LYS A 18 4.16 -10.43 -5.54
CA LYS A 18 3.99 -11.74 -4.90
C LYS A 18 5.27 -12.04 -4.13
N THR A 19 5.17 -12.38 -2.84
CA THR A 19 6.33 -12.68 -1.98
C THR A 19 7.29 -13.71 -2.59
N ARG A 20 6.77 -14.69 -3.35
CA ARG A 20 7.61 -15.69 -4.05
C ARG A 20 8.46 -15.11 -5.19
N GLU A 21 8.07 -13.97 -5.75
CA GLU A 21 8.74 -13.30 -6.87
C GLU A 21 9.71 -12.22 -6.37
N VAL A 22 9.34 -11.52 -5.30
CA VAL A 22 10.09 -10.33 -4.82
C VAL A 22 10.87 -10.56 -3.53
N GLY A 23 10.72 -11.74 -2.91
CA GLY A 23 11.33 -12.06 -1.62
C GLY A 23 10.45 -11.67 -0.42
N PRO A 24 10.84 -12.11 0.79
CA PRO A 24 10.07 -11.93 2.02
C PRO A 24 10.21 -10.55 2.67
N THR A 25 11.15 -9.71 2.24
CA THR A 25 11.51 -8.45 2.89
C THR A 25 11.55 -7.25 1.93
N LEU A 26 10.99 -7.39 0.71
CA LEU A 26 11.03 -6.33 -0.31
C LEU A 26 10.52 -5.00 0.27
N LEU A 27 9.41 -5.03 1.01
CA LEU A 27 8.77 -3.83 1.51
C LEU A 27 9.64 -3.18 2.58
N GLN A 28 10.13 -3.94 3.55
CA GLN A 28 11.02 -3.44 4.59
C GLN A 28 12.33 -2.89 4.00
N ASP A 29 13.03 -3.67 3.18
CA ASP A 29 14.35 -3.32 2.66
C ASP A 29 14.27 -2.14 1.68
N GLY A 30 13.30 -2.19 0.75
CA GLY A 30 13.07 -1.12 -0.21
C GLY A 30 12.70 0.19 0.48
N THR A 31 11.83 0.13 1.50
CA THR A 31 11.41 1.32 2.24
C THR A 31 12.53 1.89 3.09
N THR A 32 13.40 1.05 3.67
CA THR A 32 14.57 1.50 4.42
C THR A 32 15.48 2.37 3.54
N HIS A 33 15.75 1.95 2.30
CA HIS A 33 16.53 2.75 1.35
C HIS A 33 15.81 4.05 0.96
N ILE A 34 14.49 4.02 0.79
CA ILE A 34 13.70 5.21 0.48
C ILE A 34 13.76 6.22 1.63
N ILE A 35 13.60 5.77 2.88
CA ILE A 35 13.71 6.63 4.07
C ILE A 35 15.11 7.28 4.12
N ALA A 36 16.17 6.50 3.90
CA ALA A 36 17.53 7.03 3.87
C ALA A 36 17.70 8.12 2.80
N ALA A 37 17.14 7.91 1.60
CA ALA A 37 17.15 8.93 0.54
C ALA A 37 16.34 10.17 0.92
N CYS A 38 15.13 10.02 1.47
CA CYS A 38 14.33 11.14 1.95
C CYS A 38 15.13 12.01 2.94
N LYS A 39 15.80 11.38 3.91
CA LYS A 39 16.62 12.08 4.89
C LYS A 39 17.83 12.78 4.27
N ALA A 40 18.57 12.09 3.41
CA ALA A 40 19.76 12.64 2.78
C ALA A 40 19.45 13.88 1.91
N TYR A 41 18.27 13.92 1.29
CA TYR A 41 17.86 15.01 0.39
C TYR A 41 16.82 15.96 1.01
N GLY A 42 16.54 15.85 2.32
CA GLY A 42 15.64 16.75 3.04
C GLY A 42 14.15 16.63 2.67
N VAL A 43 13.73 15.52 2.07
CA VAL A 43 12.32 15.25 1.75
C VAL A 43 11.59 14.77 3.00
N LYS A 44 10.59 15.54 3.45
CA LYS A 44 9.85 15.22 4.68
C LYS A 44 8.56 14.42 4.45
N ARG A 45 7.86 14.68 3.35
CA ARG A 45 6.54 14.13 3.05
C ARG A 45 6.65 12.77 2.37
N ILE A 46 5.97 11.76 2.94
CA ILE A 46 5.97 10.40 2.39
C ILE A 46 4.62 9.70 2.59
N SER A 47 4.03 9.20 1.52
CA SER A 47 2.85 8.33 1.58
C SER A 47 3.25 6.89 1.36
N VAL A 48 2.73 5.96 2.15
CA VAL A 48 3.07 4.53 2.04
C VAL A 48 1.79 3.71 1.95
N ILE A 49 1.67 2.92 0.88
CA ILE A 49 0.56 2.00 0.71
C ILE A 49 0.84 0.72 1.52
N SER A 50 0.11 0.53 2.60
CA SER A 50 0.05 -0.68 3.41
C SER A 50 -1.17 -1.52 3.03
N THR A 51 -1.91 -2.06 4.00
CA THR A 51 -3.16 -2.81 3.82
C THR A 51 -3.97 -2.75 5.10
N VAL A 52 -5.31 -2.78 4.99
CA VAL A 52 -6.14 -3.14 6.15
C VAL A 52 -5.67 -4.49 6.69
N GLY A 53 -5.66 -4.63 8.02
CA GLY A 53 -5.17 -5.81 8.71
C GLY A 53 -3.69 -5.76 9.12
N ALA A 54 -2.94 -4.74 8.69
CA ALA A 54 -1.58 -4.50 9.18
C ALA A 54 -1.57 -3.81 10.55
N GLY A 55 -0.56 -4.09 11.35
CA GLY A 55 -0.40 -3.55 12.69
C GLY A 55 -1.63 -3.76 13.58
N ASP A 56 -2.16 -2.67 14.10
CA ASP A 56 -3.34 -2.59 14.97
C ASP A 56 -4.68 -2.61 14.22
N SER A 57 -4.68 -2.64 12.88
CA SER A 57 -5.92 -2.64 12.08
C SER A 57 -6.53 -4.02 11.85
N MET A 58 -6.06 -5.06 12.56
CA MET A 58 -6.59 -6.42 12.36
C MET A 58 -8.11 -6.47 12.59
N ASP A 59 -8.63 -5.74 13.59
CA ASP A 59 -10.07 -5.75 13.86
C ASP A 59 -10.93 -5.02 12.83
N GLN A 60 -10.32 -4.17 12.00
CA GLN A 60 -10.97 -3.43 10.92
C GLN A 60 -11.02 -4.23 9.60
N ALA A 61 -10.32 -5.37 9.53
CA ALA A 61 -10.42 -6.28 8.40
C ALA A 61 -11.74 -7.06 8.41
N PRO A 62 -12.43 -7.19 7.26
CA PRO A 62 -13.58 -8.08 7.14
C PRO A 62 -13.24 -9.50 7.57
N TRP A 63 -14.17 -10.21 8.21
CA TRP A 63 -13.92 -11.57 8.73
C TRP A 63 -13.39 -12.55 7.66
N THR A 64 -13.86 -12.42 6.42
CA THR A 64 -13.38 -13.23 5.28
C THR A 64 -11.95 -12.90 4.89
N PHE A 65 -11.55 -11.64 5.05
CA PHE A 65 -10.17 -11.21 4.86
C PHE A 65 -9.27 -11.71 5.98
N LYS A 66 -9.74 -11.70 7.25
CA LYS A 66 -9.04 -12.35 8.37
C LYS A 66 -8.74 -13.84 8.08
N LEU A 67 -9.71 -14.55 7.49
CA LEU A 67 -9.54 -15.94 7.09
C LEU A 67 -8.48 -16.11 5.98
N LEU A 68 -8.45 -15.21 4.99
CA LEU A 68 -7.45 -15.20 3.92
C LEU A 68 -6.05 -14.81 4.44
N MET A 69 -5.97 -13.84 5.37
CA MET A 69 -4.73 -13.43 6.04
C MET A 69 -4.05 -14.61 6.72
N ASN A 70 -4.85 -15.52 7.30
CA ASN A 70 -4.36 -16.70 8.01
C ASN A 70 -3.87 -17.84 7.10
N THR A 71 -3.70 -17.58 5.79
CA THR A 71 -3.23 -18.55 4.78
C THR A 71 -1.92 -18.08 4.10
N MET A 72 -1.85 -18.07 2.77
CA MET A 72 -0.66 -17.67 1.98
C MET A 72 -0.23 -16.21 2.19
N MET A 73 -1.04 -15.40 2.87
CA MET A 73 -0.80 -13.98 3.13
C MET A 73 0.03 -13.70 4.39
N GLN A 74 0.28 -14.69 5.27
CA GLN A 74 1.05 -14.44 6.50
C GLN A 74 2.43 -13.83 6.22
N LYS A 75 3.13 -14.30 5.18
CA LYS A 75 4.47 -13.80 4.83
C LYS A 75 4.46 -12.34 4.38
N ILE A 76 3.51 -11.95 3.54
CA ILE A 76 3.40 -10.55 3.11
C ILE A 76 2.97 -9.64 4.26
N MET A 77 2.20 -10.16 5.22
CA MET A 77 1.83 -9.40 6.42
C MET A 77 2.99 -9.16 7.37
N VAL A 78 3.91 -10.11 7.51
CA VAL A 78 5.16 -9.88 8.24
C VAL A 78 5.94 -8.72 7.63
N ASP A 79 6.12 -8.71 6.30
CA ASP A 79 6.84 -7.64 5.61
C ASP A 79 6.09 -6.29 5.67
N LYS A 80 4.76 -6.30 5.55
CA LYS A 80 3.92 -5.09 5.74
C LYS A 80 4.05 -4.51 7.15
N ASN A 81 3.98 -5.36 8.18
CA ASN A 81 4.14 -4.90 9.56
C ASN A 81 5.54 -4.35 9.81
N ALA A 82 6.59 -5.02 9.29
CA ALA A 82 7.95 -4.52 9.38
C ALA A 82 8.12 -3.17 8.65
N GLN A 83 7.49 -3.01 7.48
CA GLN A 83 7.44 -1.74 6.76
C GLN A 83 6.76 -0.63 7.57
N GLU A 84 5.65 -0.91 8.26
CA GLU A 84 4.98 0.07 9.12
C GLU A 84 5.82 0.46 10.34
N SER A 85 6.48 -0.51 10.98
CA SER A 85 7.39 -0.25 12.11
C SER A 85 8.51 0.72 11.76
N LEU A 86 8.97 0.76 10.51
CA LEU A 86 9.97 1.75 10.08
C LEU A 86 9.51 3.19 10.32
N PHE A 87 8.20 3.46 10.30
CA PHE A 87 7.63 4.79 10.53
C PHE A 87 7.04 4.97 11.92
N LEU A 88 6.47 3.94 12.53
CA LEU A 88 5.85 4.07 13.85
C LEU A 88 6.89 4.20 14.97
N GLU A 89 8.00 3.49 14.86
CA GLU A 89 9.04 3.41 15.91
C GLU A 89 10.47 3.43 15.35
N GLY A 90 10.61 3.39 14.02
CA GLY A 90 11.87 3.20 13.34
C GLY A 90 12.48 4.45 12.70
N PRO A 91 13.35 4.27 11.69
CA PRO A 91 14.14 5.36 11.11
C PRO A 91 13.33 6.39 10.33
N GLY A 92 12.05 6.18 10.06
CA GLY A 92 11.14 7.11 9.39
C GLY A 92 10.22 7.87 10.35
N ALA A 93 10.31 7.65 11.66
CA ALA A 93 9.39 8.22 12.64
C ALA A 93 9.39 9.75 12.72
N ASP A 94 10.48 10.39 12.29
CA ASP A 94 10.61 11.85 12.18
C ASP A 94 10.05 12.43 10.88
N LEU A 95 9.67 11.59 9.89
CA LEU A 95 9.06 12.05 8.64
C LEU A 95 7.58 12.44 8.82
N GLU A 96 7.09 13.24 7.89
CA GLU A 96 5.67 13.61 7.76
C GLU A 96 4.97 12.53 6.93
N PHE A 97 4.85 11.33 7.51
CA PHE A 97 4.35 10.14 6.81
C PHE A 97 2.83 9.98 6.89
N CYS A 98 2.23 9.21 5.98
CA CYS A 98 0.94 8.56 6.21
C CYS A 98 1.01 7.10 5.75
N LEU A 99 0.57 6.17 6.60
CA LEU A 99 0.43 4.76 6.24
C LEU A 99 -1.02 4.51 5.81
N ALA A 100 -1.26 4.51 4.50
CA ALA A 100 -2.58 4.24 3.93
C ALA A 100 -2.85 2.74 3.97
N ARG A 101 -3.86 2.31 4.73
CA ARG A 101 -4.31 0.92 4.84
C ARG A 101 -5.61 0.73 4.06
N PRO A 102 -5.55 0.61 2.73
CA PRO A 102 -6.77 0.44 1.94
C PRO A 102 -7.47 -0.87 2.31
N GLY A 103 -8.80 -0.85 2.24
CA GLY A 103 -9.56 -2.07 2.13
C GLY A 103 -9.42 -2.73 0.76
N GLY A 104 -10.45 -3.42 0.30
CA GLY A 104 -10.41 -4.16 -0.96
C GLY A 104 -10.10 -3.30 -2.19
N LEU A 105 -9.00 -3.58 -2.90
CA LEU A 105 -8.67 -2.86 -4.13
C LEU A 105 -9.51 -3.33 -5.31
N LYS A 106 -10.20 -2.39 -5.98
CA LYS A 106 -10.96 -2.63 -7.22
C LYS A 106 -10.55 -1.67 -8.34
N GLN A 107 -10.84 -2.05 -9.58
CA GLN A 107 -10.62 -1.20 -10.75
C GLN A 107 -11.85 -0.32 -11.00
N GLY A 108 -11.65 0.95 -11.36
CA GLY A 108 -12.76 1.86 -11.69
C GLY A 108 -12.28 3.29 -11.89
N ALA A 109 -13.17 4.13 -12.44
CA ALA A 109 -12.97 5.57 -12.49
C ALA A 109 -12.89 6.15 -11.06
N PRO A 110 -12.16 7.25 -10.83
CA PRO A 110 -12.14 7.91 -9.53
C PRO A 110 -13.57 8.31 -9.15
N THR A 111 -13.97 7.96 -7.93
CA THR A 111 -15.26 8.38 -7.36
C THR A 111 -15.13 9.70 -6.61
N GLY A 112 -13.91 10.07 -6.21
CA GLY A 112 -13.64 11.20 -5.33
C GLY A 112 -14.02 10.92 -3.87
N ILE A 113 -14.37 9.67 -3.54
CA ILE A 113 -14.80 9.29 -2.20
C ILE A 113 -13.70 8.45 -1.54
N VAL A 114 -13.09 9.03 -0.50
CA VAL A 114 -12.16 8.36 0.40
C VAL A 114 -12.59 8.65 1.82
N ASN A 115 -12.98 7.60 2.56
CA ASN A 115 -13.33 7.71 3.97
C ASN A 115 -12.20 7.11 4.79
N VAL A 116 -11.79 7.79 5.86
CA VAL A 116 -11.04 7.15 6.95
C VAL A 116 -12.03 6.35 7.81
N ILE A 117 -11.69 5.11 8.12
CA ILE A 117 -12.58 4.12 8.69
C ILE A 117 -12.05 3.65 10.04
N ASP A 118 -12.84 3.82 11.10
CA ASP A 118 -12.56 3.27 12.43
C ASP A 118 -13.09 1.84 12.61
N GLY A 119 -14.02 1.41 11.75
CA GLY A 119 -14.67 0.09 11.77
C GLY A 119 -14.24 -0.84 10.63
N GLU A 120 -15.15 -1.70 10.15
CA GLU A 120 -14.83 -2.61 9.04
C GLU A 120 -14.63 -1.84 7.71
N ALA A 121 -13.44 -1.95 7.12
CA ALA A 121 -13.11 -1.28 5.85
C ALA A 121 -13.72 -2.02 4.64
N GLY A 122 -14.35 -1.24 3.75
CA GLY A 122 -14.93 -1.73 2.50
C GLY A 122 -13.94 -1.75 1.33
N ALA A 123 -14.43 -1.63 0.10
CA ALA A 123 -13.58 -1.56 -1.09
C ALA A 123 -13.22 -0.10 -1.46
N ILE A 124 -12.11 0.07 -2.18
CA ILE A 124 -11.63 1.36 -2.72
C ILE A 124 -11.14 1.19 -4.15
N ASN A 125 -11.44 2.16 -5.01
CA ASN A 125 -10.87 2.19 -6.36
C ASN A 125 -9.39 2.55 -6.26
N ARG A 126 -8.54 1.88 -7.04
CA ARG A 126 -7.10 2.22 -7.11
C ARG A 126 -6.85 3.70 -7.44
N ALA A 127 -7.72 4.30 -8.26
CA ALA A 127 -7.66 5.72 -8.59
C ALA A 127 -7.87 6.63 -7.36
N ASP A 128 -8.82 6.28 -6.48
CA ASP A 128 -9.10 7.05 -5.27
C ASP A 128 -8.00 6.85 -4.20
N LEU A 129 -7.43 5.64 -4.10
CA LEU A 129 -6.23 5.41 -3.27
C LEU A 129 -5.04 6.24 -3.76
N ALA A 130 -4.82 6.30 -5.08
CA ALA A 130 -3.73 7.10 -5.65
C ALA A 130 -3.91 8.60 -5.35
N ALA A 131 -5.14 9.12 -5.45
CA ALA A 131 -5.46 10.49 -5.10
C ALA A 131 -5.14 10.77 -3.61
N PHE A 132 -5.58 9.91 -2.69
CA PHE A 132 -5.27 10.03 -1.27
C PHE A 132 -3.75 10.05 -0.98
N CYS A 133 -2.99 9.21 -1.67
CA CYS A 133 -1.52 9.20 -1.56
C CYS A 133 -0.88 10.50 -2.07
N LEU A 134 -1.43 11.11 -3.12
CA LEU A 134 -0.97 12.40 -3.61
C LEU A 134 -1.31 13.52 -2.63
N ASP A 135 -2.52 13.53 -2.07
CA ASP A 135 -2.91 14.52 -1.06
C ASP A 135 -1.98 14.47 0.16
N THR A 136 -1.58 13.27 0.61
CA THR A 136 -0.59 13.11 1.70
C THR A 136 0.68 13.95 1.48
N VAL A 137 1.17 14.00 0.22
CA VAL A 137 2.45 14.61 -0.11
C VAL A 137 2.35 16.01 -0.72
N LEU A 138 1.17 16.42 -1.19
CA LEU A 138 0.94 17.70 -1.84
C LEU A 138 0.11 18.67 -0.99
N ASP A 139 -0.79 18.17 -0.14
CA ASP A 139 -1.64 18.99 0.71
C ASP A 139 -0.85 19.46 1.95
N PRO A 140 -0.60 20.77 2.11
CA PRO A 140 0.11 21.30 3.28
C PRO A 140 -0.61 20.97 4.59
N ASP A 141 -1.95 20.89 4.57
CA ASP A 141 -2.82 20.76 5.74
C ASP A 141 -3.37 19.35 5.92
N PHE A 142 -2.74 18.35 5.29
CA PHE A 142 -3.18 16.95 5.35
C PHE A 142 -3.38 16.45 6.79
N ALA A 143 -4.60 16.04 7.13
CA ALA A 143 -5.01 15.78 8.51
C ALA A 143 -4.40 14.49 9.13
N TYR A 144 -3.88 13.58 8.31
CA TYR A 144 -3.47 12.23 8.73
C TYR A 144 -1.96 12.02 8.74
N LEU A 145 -1.18 13.10 8.89
CA LEU A 145 0.26 12.99 9.06
C LEU A 145 0.62 12.25 10.35
N ARG A 146 1.70 11.46 10.27
CA ARG A 146 2.24 10.59 11.30
C ARG A 146 1.24 9.55 11.83
N GLN A 147 0.30 9.15 10.99
CA GLN A 147 -0.76 8.20 11.34
C GLN A 147 -0.80 7.03 10.35
N ALA A 148 -1.36 5.91 10.83
CA ALA A 148 -1.78 4.79 10.01
C ALA A 148 -3.30 4.75 9.96
N VAL A 149 -3.88 4.85 8.77
CA VAL A 149 -5.33 5.05 8.60
C VAL A 149 -5.91 4.02 7.64
N CYS A 150 -7.00 3.38 8.05
CA CYS A 150 -7.77 2.50 7.17
C CYS A 150 -8.68 3.33 6.28
N ILE A 151 -8.69 3.03 4.98
CA ILE A 151 -9.46 3.81 4.00
C ILE A 151 -10.31 2.95 3.07
N SER A 152 -11.54 3.42 2.79
CA SER A 152 -12.43 2.82 1.79
C SER A 152 -13.34 3.84 1.09
N SER A 153 -13.81 3.52 -0.12
CA SER A 153 -14.79 4.33 -0.85
C SER A 153 -16.23 3.99 -0.43
N ASP A 154 -16.47 2.74 -0.01
CA ASP A 154 -17.76 2.31 0.53
C ASP A 154 -17.63 1.96 2.03
N LYS A 155 -18.50 2.55 2.87
CA LYS A 155 -18.59 2.22 4.30
C LYS A 155 -19.31 0.86 4.43
N GLY A 156 -18.55 -0.23 4.57
CA GLY A 156 -19.10 -1.54 4.95
C GLY A 156 -19.85 -2.35 3.88
N SER A 157 -19.58 -2.17 2.58
CA SER A 157 -20.19 -3.05 1.54
C SER A 157 -19.51 -4.42 1.40
N GLY A 158 -18.33 -4.59 2.02
CA GLY A 158 -17.64 -5.86 2.21
C GLY A 158 -17.19 -6.59 0.93
N PHE A 159 -16.74 -7.84 1.13
CA PHE A 159 -16.19 -8.76 0.12
C PHE A 159 -17.09 -8.98 -1.12
N LYS A 160 -18.38 -8.65 -1.04
CA LYS A 160 -19.33 -8.75 -2.16
C LYS A 160 -19.02 -7.74 -3.28
N SER A 161 -18.56 -6.54 -2.92
CA SER A 161 -18.10 -5.51 -3.87
C SER A 161 -16.82 -5.99 -4.59
N LEU A 162 -15.88 -6.57 -3.85
CA LEU A 162 -14.66 -7.21 -4.38
C LEU A 162 -14.95 -8.37 -5.34
N LEU A 163 -15.86 -9.28 -4.97
CA LEU A 163 -16.24 -10.42 -5.81
C LEU A 163 -17.01 -10.03 -7.09
N SER A 164 -17.64 -8.85 -7.09
CA SER A 164 -18.38 -8.35 -8.26
C SER A 164 -17.48 -7.79 -9.37
N ASP A 165 -16.23 -7.46 -9.03
CA ASP A 165 -15.20 -7.07 -9.99
C ASP A 165 -14.70 -8.33 -10.73
N LYS A 166 -15.36 -8.65 -11.85
CA LYS A 166 -15.06 -9.79 -12.71
C LYS A 166 -13.68 -9.71 -13.40
N SER A 167 -12.88 -8.65 -13.16
CA SER A 167 -11.49 -8.59 -13.62
C SER A 167 -10.59 -9.65 -12.96
N MET A 168 -11.02 -10.27 -11.85
CA MET A 168 -10.32 -11.35 -11.17
C MET A 168 -10.50 -12.76 -11.76
N SER A 169 -11.31 -12.98 -12.80
CA SER A 169 -11.63 -14.35 -13.26
C SER A 169 -11.14 -14.76 -14.66
N ARG A 170 -10.32 -13.95 -15.34
CA ARG A 170 -9.69 -14.37 -16.62
C ARG A 170 -8.16 -14.30 -16.65
N MET A 171 -7.55 -13.34 -15.97
CA MET A 171 -6.09 -13.14 -16.04
C MET A 171 -5.30 -14.06 -15.09
N GLY A 172 -5.94 -14.62 -14.06
CA GLY A 172 -5.33 -15.57 -13.14
C GLY A 172 -4.94 -16.91 -13.78
N ALA A 173 -5.61 -17.30 -14.88
CA ALA A 173 -5.31 -18.51 -15.64
C ALA A 173 -4.28 -18.27 -16.77
N GLU A 174 -4.14 -17.03 -17.24
CA GLU A 174 -3.22 -16.69 -18.33
C GLU A 174 -1.80 -16.41 -17.83
N LEU A 175 -1.66 -15.92 -16.59
CA LEU A 175 -0.37 -15.75 -15.89
C LEU A 175 0.22 -17.07 -15.34
N ALA A 176 -0.41 -18.21 -15.60
CA ALA A 176 0.08 -19.55 -15.27
C ALA A 176 0.81 -20.23 -16.45
N ARG A 177 0.92 -19.56 -17.60
CA ARG A 177 1.74 -20.04 -18.71
C ARG A 177 3.20 -19.64 -18.45
N PRO A 178 4.18 -20.54 -18.69
CA PRO A 178 5.59 -20.17 -18.64
C PRO A 178 5.85 -18.98 -19.56
N PHE A 179 6.66 -18.02 -19.09
CA PHE A 179 7.20 -16.97 -19.94
C PHE A 179 8.18 -17.62 -20.94
N GLU A 180 7.69 -17.95 -22.12
CA GLU A 180 8.54 -18.10 -23.30
C GLU A 180 8.68 -16.68 -23.90
N ASP A 181 9.91 -16.23 -24.09
CA ASP A 181 10.31 -14.92 -24.63
C ASP A 181 10.37 -13.74 -23.64
N GLY A 182 11.20 -13.90 -22.62
CA GLY A 182 11.77 -12.78 -21.87
C GLY A 182 12.95 -12.16 -22.63
N ILE A 183 12.83 -10.88 -22.97
CA ILE A 183 13.90 -10.04 -23.52
C ILE A 183 15.09 -10.03 -22.55
N ASP A 184 16.26 -10.39 -23.08
CA ASP A 184 17.55 -10.40 -22.39
C ASP A 184 17.95 -8.98 -21.98
N PHE A 185 18.02 -8.72 -20.67
CA PHE A 185 18.70 -7.55 -20.13
C PHE A 185 20.06 -8.00 -19.64
N GLY A 186 21.02 -7.98 -20.57
CA GLY A 186 22.42 -8.23 -20.29
C GLY A 186 22.97 -7.25 -19.26
N PHE A 187 23.45 -7.81 -18.15
CA PHE A 187 24.51 -7.26 -17.31
C PHE A 187 25.72 -8.19 -17.42
#